data_AF-A0A7D5S526-F1
#
_entry.id   AF-A0A7D5S526-F1
#
_cell.length_a   1.000
_cell.length_b   1.000
_cell.length_c   1.000
_cell.angle_alpha   90.00
_cell.angle_beta   90.00
_cell.angle_gamma   90.00
#
_symmetry.space_group_name_H-M   'P 1'
#
loop_
_entity.id
_entity.type
_entity.pdbx_description
1 polymer ?
#
loop_
_entity_poly.entity_id
_entity_poly.type
_entity_poly.pdbx_seq_one_letter_code
_entity_poly.pdbx_strand_id
1 'polypeptide(L)'
;MAIPSWSPSTGLNADNIAEPTTSPNTTTSYTVTVTGSNGCTATDVVTVNVNTTPPTPVITGNLIVCNNGTTTLDASGGVSYVWTPGASSSSSIVVGPGSYTVTATASNGCTATSVATVESVEGSVGNYVWYDSNGNGVFDESSSAGINNITVELWKESSPGSGIYALDRTTSTANNGLGDQAITNL
;
A
#
# COMPACT_ATOMS: atom_id res chain seq x y z
N MET A 1 -12.65 -61.06 -1.47
CA MET A 1 -11.95 -59.84 -1.92
C MET A 1 -11.84 -58.92 -0.72
N ALA A 2 -10.64 -58.46 -0.37
CA ALA A 2 -10.47 -57.50 0.72
C ALA A 2 -10.88 -56.11 0.23
N ILE A 3 -11.63 -55.36 1.04
CA ILE A 3 -12.01 -53.98 0.74
C ILE A 3 -11.11 -53.09 1.60
N PRO A 4 -10.33 -52.15 1.01
CA PRO A 4 -9.54 -51.20 1.77
C PRO A 4 -10.45 -50.23 2.52
N SER A 5 -9.97 -49.70 3.64
CA SER A 5 -10.62 -48.63 4.39
C SER A 5 -9.59 -47.54 4.70
N TRP A 6 -9.86 -46.33 4.25
CA TRP A 6 -9.01 -45.16 4.40
C TRP A 6 -9.50 -44.28 5.55
N SER A 7 -8.56 -43.73 6.33
CA SER A 7 -8.87 -42.79 7.41
C SER A 7 -7.80 -41.70 7.52
N PRO A 8 -8.14 -40.41 7.65
CA PRO A 8 -9.50 -39.87 7.67
C PRO A 8 -10.18 -39.91 6.28
N SER A 9 -11.50 -39.85 6.21
CA SER A 9 -12.23 -39.76 4.93
C SER A 9 -12.29 -38.34 4.34
N THR A 10 -11.85 -37.33 5.10
CA THR A 10 -11.90 -35.93 4.71
C THR A 10 -11.09 -35.66 3.44
N GLY A 11 -11.74 -35.05 2.44
CA GLY A 11 -11.10 -34.72 1.17
C GLY A 11 -10.91 -35.91 0.23
N LEU A 12 -11.29 -37.14 0.61
CA LEU A 12 -11.34 -38.29 -0.30
C LEU A 12 -12.68 -38.33 -1.05
N ASN A 13 -12.67 -38.82 -2.28
CA ASN A 13 -13.91 -39.07 -3.04
C ASN A 13 -14.68 -40.30 -2.52
N ALA A 14 -13.97 -41.29 -1.96
CA ALA A 14 -14.49 -42.45 -1.26
C ALA A 14 -13.39 -43.02 -0.35
N ASP A 15 -13.76 -43.57 0.79
CA ASP A 15 -12.82 -44.13 1.77
C ASP A 15 -12.70 -45.66 1.72
N ASN A 16 -13.39 -46.30 0.78
CA ASN A 16 -13.51 -47.76 0.70
C ASN A 16 -13.14 -48.35 -0.68
N ILE A 17 -12.33 -47.62 -1.45
CA ILE A 17 -11.86 -48.03 -2.79
C ILE A 17 -10.34 -48.13 -2.82
N ALA A 18 -9.80 -48.91 -3.77
CA ALA A 18 -8.36 -49.14 -3.88
C ALA A 18 -7.58 -47.87 -4.27
N GLU A 19 -8.17 -47.03 -5.12
CA GLU A 19 -7.53 -45.83 -5.68
C GLU A 19 -8.44 -44.61 -5.46
N PRO A 20 -8.53 -44.10 -4.22
CA PRO A 20 -9.27 -42.88 -3.98
C PRO A 20 -8.51 -41.68 -4.56
N THR A 21 -9.26 -40.66 -4.97
CA THR A 21 -8.72 -39.33 -5.29
C THR A 21 -8.91 -38.42 -4.10
N THR A 22 -7.99 -37.47 -3.91
CA THR A 22 -8.01 -36.59 -2.75
C THR A 22 -7.60 -35.15 -3.06
N SER A 23 -8.24 -34.21 -2.36
CA SER A 23 -7.92 -32.78 -2.42
C SER A 23 -8.03 -32.14 -1.03
N PRO A 24 -7.14 -32.49 -0.07
CA PRO A 24 -7.19 -31.91 1.27
C PRO A 24 -6.74 -30.44 1.25
N ASN A 25 -7.29 -29.64 2.16
CA ASN A 25 -6.92 -28.22 2.31
C ASN A 25 -5.67 -28.00 3.19
N THR A 26 -5.23 -29.04 3.90
CA THR A 26 -4.07 -29.04 4.79
C THR A 26 -3.29 -30.34 4.61
N THR A 27 -2.01 -30.34 4.97
CA THR A 27 -1.21 -31.57 4.96
C THR A 27 -1.90 -32.65 5.78
N THR A 28 -2.22 -33.78 5.15
CA THR A 28 -3.05 -34.85 5.75
C THR A 28 -2.39 -36.20 5.51
N SER A 29 -2.28 -37.00 6.56
CA SER A 29 -1.83 -38.39 6.47
C SER A 29 -3.05 -39.32 6.44
N TYR A 30 -3.20 -40.05 5.35
CA TYR A 30 -4.23 -41.07 5.17
C TYR A 30 -3.65 -42.45 5.48
N THR A 31 -4.32 -43.18 6.35
CA THR A 31 -4.01 -44.57 6.66
C THR A 31 -4.96 -45.47 5.90
N VAL A 32 -4.44 -46.37 5.08
CA VAL A 32 -5.21 -47.46 4.47
C VAL A 32 -5.12 -48.70 5.35
N THR A 33 -6.26 -49.35 5.59
CA THR A 33 -6.36 -50.64 6.26
C THR A 33 -7.01 -51.64 5.31
N VAL A 34 -6.37 -52.78 5.09
CA VAL A 34 -6.89 -53.86 4.25
C VAL A 34 -7.11 -55.10 5.12
N THR A 35 -8.34 -55.60 5.16
CA THR A 35 -8.70 -56.82 5.90
C THR A 35 -8.86 -57.99 4.93
N GLY A 36 -7.99 -58.99 5.03
CA GLY A 36 -8.07 -60.23 4.28
C GLY A 36 -9.28 -61.08 4.66
N SER A 37 -9.66 -62.04 3.79
CA SER A 37 -10.79 -62.94 4.05
C SER A 37 -10.58 -63.89 5.24
N ASN A 38 -9.33 -64.05 5.69
CA ASN A 38 -8.95 -64.78 6.89
C ASN A 38 -8.99 -63.91 8.16
N GLY A 39 -9.39 -62.63 8.06
CA GLY A 39 -9.45 -61.68 9.18
C GLY A 39 -8.13 -60.98 9.51
N CYS A 40 -7.03 -61.31 8.83
CA CYS A 40 -5.76 -60.59 9.02
C CYS A 40 -5.85 -59.18 8.42
N THR A 41 -5.24 -58.20 9.10
CA THR A 41 -5.18 -56.81 8.63
C THR A 41 -3.77 -56.40 8.26
N ALA A 42 -3.66 -55.53 7.27
CA ALA A 42 -2.44 -54.81 6.94
C ALA A 42 -2.77 -53.32 6.84
N THR A 43 -1.82 -52.47 7.21
CA THR A 43 -1.98 -51.01 7.16
C THR A 43 -0.81 -50.35 6.46
N ASP A 44 -1.07 -49.27 5.74
CA ASP A 44 -0.05 -48.39 5.18
C ASP A 44 -0.48 -46.92 5.33
N VAL A 45 0.48 -45.99 5.26
CA VAL A 45 0.23 -44.55 5.46
C VAL A 45 0.78 -43.77 4.28
N VAL A 46 -0.05 -42.92 3.69
CA VAL A 46 0.35 -41.94 2.68
C VAL A 46 0.11 -40.53 3.20
N THR A 47 1.11 -39.66 3.10
CA THR A 47 0.99 -38.25 3.47
C THR A 47 0.84 -37.39 2.21
N VAL A 48 -0.24 -36.62 2.15
CA VAL A 48 -0.44 -35.59 1.13
C VAL A 48 0.01 -34.26 1.71
N ASN A 49 1.12 -33.72 1.19
CA ASN A 49 1.63 -32.41 1.61
C ASN A 49 0.94 -31.28 0.85
N VAL A 50 0.38 -30.33 1.59
CA VAL A 50 -0.27 -29.13 1.04
C VAL A 50 0.56 -27.92 1.44
N ASN A 51 1.02 -27.14 0.47
CA ASN A 51 1.72 -25.89 0.73
C ASN A 51 0.73 -24.75 0.99
N THR A 52 0.49 -24.44 2.26
CA THR A 52 -0.41 -23.36 2.68
C THR A 52 0.33 -22.06 3.04
N THR A 53 1.60 -21.92 2.63
CA THR A 53 2.40 -20.74 2.98
C THR A 53 1.85 -19.50 2.24
N PRO A 54 1.38 -18.46 2.95
CA PRO A 54 0.91 -17.24 2.31
C PRO A 54 2.08 -16.44 1.69
N PRO A 55 1.84 -15.64 0.63
CA PRO A 55 2.81 -14.67 0.18
C PRO A 55 3.08 -13.59 1.23
N THR A 56 4.19 -12.87 1.09
CA THR A 56 4.55 -11.70 1.91
C THR A 56 4.58 -10.45 1.02
N PRO A 57 3.40 -9.84 0.74
CA PRO A 57 3.32 -8.69 -0.14
C PRO A 57 3.96 -7.44 0.47
N VAL A 58 4.66 -6.70 -0.38
CA VAL A 58 5.26 -5.40 -0.02
C VAL A 58 4.85 -4.38 -1.07
N ILE A 59 4.42 -3.21 -0.61
CA ILE A 59 4.22 -2.03 -1.45
C ILE A 59 5.42 -1.10 -1.29
N THR A 60 6.01 -0.70 -2.40
CA THR A 60 7.09 0.31 -2.47
C THR A 60 6.69 1.47 -3.35
N GLY A 61 7.34 2.62 -3.20
CA GLY A 61 7.06 3.83 -3.96
C GLY A 61 7.21 5.07 -3.09
N ASN A 62 7.03 6.25 -3.68
CA ASN A 62 6.96 7.48 -2.89
C ASN A 62 5.55 7.61 -2.29
N LEU A 63 5.47 7.67 -0.96
CA LEU A 63 4.20 7.78 -0.22
C LEU A 63 3.80 9.22 0.11
N ILE A 64 4.60 10.20 -0.32
CA ILE A 64 4.33 11.62 -0.10
C ILE A 64 4.31 12.32 -1.46
N VAL A 65 3.18 12.93 -1.79
CA VAL A 65 3.02 13.75 -3.00
C VAL A 65 2.73 15.20 -2.61
N CYS A 66 3.17 16.14 -3.44
CA CYS A 66 2.85 17.55 -3.24
C CYS A 66 1.61 17.92 -4.05
N ASN A 67 0.77 18.81 -3.51
CA ASN A 67 -0.33 19.44 -4.26
C ASN A 67 -1.32 18.44 -4.92
N ASN A 68 -1.69 17.36 -4.22
CA ASN A 68 -2.50 16.27 -4.77
C ASN A 68 -1.94 15.64 -6.06
N GLY A 69 -0.62 15.65 -6.21
CA GLY A 69 0.06 15.00 -7.33
C GLY A 69 -0.09 13.48 -7.34
N THR A 70 0.52 12.84 -8.33
CA THR A 70 0.52 11.37 -8.44
C THR A 70 1.88 10.77 -8.14
N THR A 71 1.88 9.50 -7.77
CA THR A 71 3.05 8.67 -7.50
C THR A 71 2.84 7.28 -8.07
N THR A 72 3.93 6.54 -8.26
CA THR A 72 3.88 5.13 -8.64
C THR A 72 4.04 4.27 -7.39
N LEU A 73 3.13 3.31 -7.23
CA LEU A 73 3.23 2.24 -6.23
C LEU A 73 3.51 0.92 -6.93
N ASP A 74 4.50 0.19 -6.44
CA ASP A 74 4.90 -1.13 -6.93
C ASP A 74 4.61 -2.19 -5.88
N ALA A 75 4.00 -3.30 -6.29
CA ALA A 75 3.75 -4.46 -5.46
C ALA A 75 4.73 -5.59 -5.79
N SER A 76 5.17 -6.30 -4.74
CA SER A 76 5.98 -7.51 -4.83
C SER A 76 5.46 -8.59 -3.89
N GLY A 77 6.08 -9.77 -3.89
CA GLY A 77 5.77 -10.87 -2.97
C GLY A 77 4.71 -11.87 -3.46
N GLY A 78 4.16 -11.69 -4.66
CA GLY A 78 3.23 -12.64 -5.30
C GLY A 78 3.55 -12.89 -6.78
N VAL A 79 2.78 -13.78 -7.41
CA VAL A 79 2.80 -14.02 -8.87
C VAL A 79 1.68 -13.28 -9.61
N SER A 80 0.65 -12.83 -8.89
CA SER A 80 -0.41 -11.95 -9.41
C SER A 80 -0.92 -11.01 -8.32
N TYR A 81 -1.52 -9.90 -8.74
CA TYR A 81 -1.92 -8.79 -7.88
C TYR A 81 -3.34 -8.33 -8.19
N VAL A 82 -4.04 -7.83 -7.19
CA VAL A 82 -5.30 -7.08 -7.35
C VAL A 82 -5.28 -5.89 -6.39
N TRP A 83 -5.43 -4.68 -6.92
CA TRP A 83 -5.43 -3.44 -6.14
C TRP A 83 -6.83 -2.94 -5.82
N THR A 84 -7.00 -2.39 -4.61
CA THR A 84 -8.20 -1.68 -4.20
C THR A 84 -7.80 -0.31 -3.64
N PRO A 85 -8.46 0.79 -4.06
CA PRO A 85 -9.51 0.87 -5.08
C PRO A 85 -9.00 0.65 -6.52
N GLY A 86 -9.91 0.36 -7.44
CA GLY A 86 -9.64 0.34 -8.90
C GLY A 86 -9.49 -1.03 -9.55
N ALA A 87 -9.38 -2.12 -8.79
CA ALA A 87 -9.30 -3.51 -9.28
C ALA A 87 -8.22 -3.75 -10.36
N SER A 88 -7.13 -2.98 -10.33
CA SER A 88 -6.01 -3.16 -11.26
C SER A 88 -5.29 -4.47 -10.96
N SER A 89 -4.91 -5.21 -12.01
CA SER A 89 -4.14 -6.46 -11.90
C SER A 89 -2.63 -6.29 -12.16
N SER A 90 -2.19 -5.06 -12.39
CA SER A 90 -0.79 -4.73 -12.62
C SER A 90 0.03 -4.83 -11.33
N SER A 91 1.32 -5.18 -11.45
CA SER A 91 2.27 -5.08 -10.33
C SER A 91 2.66 -3.63 -10.00
N SER A 92 2.30 -2.68 -10.86
CA SER A 92 2.59 -1.25 -10.70
C SER A 92 1.37 -0.41 -11.06
N ILE A 93 1.06 0.60 -10.24
CA ILE A 93 -0.05 1.53 -10.44
C ILE A 93 0.38 2.98 -10.23
N VAL A 94 -0.22 3.91 -10.97
CA VAL A 94 -0.04 5.36 -10.78
C VAL A 94 -1.28 5.92 -10.08
N VAL A 95 -1.07 6.57 -8.95
CA VAL A 95 -2.14 6.94 -8.01
C VAL A 95 -1.92 8.31 -7.39
N GLY A 96 -3.01 8.97 -6.99
CA GLY A 96 -2.96 10.19 -6.18
C GLY A 96 -2.99 9.88 -4.67
N PRO A 97 -3.27 10.89 -3.83
CA PRO A 97 -3.44 10.70 -2.40
C PRO A 97 -4.59 9.74 -2.09
N GLY A 98 -4.39 8.85 -1.13
CA GLY A 98 -5.38 7.83 -0.77
C GLY A 98 -4.77 6.59 -0.12
N SER A 99 -5.63 5.69 0.35
CA SER A 99 -5.23 4.39 0.88
C SER A 99 -5.42 3.31 -0.18
N TYR A 100 -4.37 2.53 -0.42
CA TYR A 100 -4.31 1.47 -1.42
C TYR A 100 -3.98 0.15 -0.76
N THR A 101 -4.80 -0.86 -1.00
CA THR A 101 -4.58 -2.24 -0.57
C THR A 101 -4.25 -3.09 -1.78
N VAL A 102 -3.13 -3.81 -1.75
CA VAL A 102 -2.84 -4.86 -2.73
C VAL A 102 -3.15 -6.22 -2.13
N THR A 103 -3.83 -7.07 -2.89
CA THR A 103 -3.95 -8.51 -2.63
C THR A 103 -3.00 -9.23 -3.58
N ALA A 104 -1.98 -9.88 -3.02
CA ALA A 104 -1.05 -10.71 -3.79
C ALA A 104 -1.42 -12.18 -3.69
N THR A 105 -1.31 -12.91 -4.80
CA THR A 105 -1.52 -14.37 -4.86
C THR A 105 -0.19 -15.05 -5.15
N ALA A 106 0.16 -16.08 -4.38
CA ALA A 106 1.34 -16.91 -4.60
C ALA A 106 1.07 -18.04 -5.60
N SER A 107 2.12 -18.74 -6.08
CA SER A 107 2.00 -19.84 -7.04
C SER A 107 1.23 -21.05 -6.49
N ASN A 108 1.15 -21.21 -5.16
CA ASN A 108 0.32 -22.20 -4.48
C ASN A 108 -1.15 -21.77 -4.32
N GLY A 109 -1.54 -20.60 -4.85
CA GLY A 109 -2.88 -20.06 -4.77
C GLY A 109 -3.23 -19.35 -3.46
N CYS A 110 -2.35 -19.37 -2.45
CA CYS A 110 -2.56 -18.63 -1.22
C CYS A 110 -2.49 -17.11 -1.48
N THR A 111 -3.27 -16.35 -0.72
CA THR A 111 -3.32 -14.88 -0.84
C THR A 111 -2.92 -14.20 0.46
N ALA A 112 -2.40 -12.99 0.35
CA ALA A 112 -2.16 -12.08 1.46
C ALA A 112 -2.29 -10.63 0.98
N THR A 113 -2.42 -9.70 1.93
CA THR A 113 -2.61 -8.28 1.62
C THR A 113 -1.51 -7.40 2.20
N SER A 114 -1.29 -6.25 1.56
CA SER A 114 -0.46 -5.16 2.08
C SER A 114 -1.16 -3.83 1.81
N VAL A 115 -0.93 -2.82 2.65
CA VAL A 115 -1.59 -1.51 2.60
C VAL A 115 -0.55 -0.41 2.60
N ALA A 116 -0.75 0.59 1.74
CA ALA A 116 0.01 1.83 1.73
C ALA A 116 -0.93 3.03 1.67
N THR A 117 -0.54 4.11 2.32
CA THR A 117 -1.26 5.39 2.25
C THR A 117 -0.36 6.42 1.60
N VAL A 118 -0.86 7.05 0.54
CA VAL A 118 -0.21 8.19 -0.12
C VAL A 118 -0.79 9.46 0.48
N GLU A 119 0.08 10.26 1.10
CA GLU A 119 -0.29 11.52 1.73
C GLU A 119 -0.02 12.69 0.77
N SER A 120 -0.94 13.66 0.73
CA SER A 120 -0.68 14.95 0.07
C SER A 120 -0.16 15.93 1.12
N VAL A 121 1.01 16.51 0.84
CA VAL A 121 1.55 17.60 1.64
C VAL A 121 1.47 18.89 0.81
N GLU A 122 0.96 19.94 1.42
CA GLU A 122 1.03 21.29 0.86
C GLU A 122 2.25 21.99 1.46
N GLY A 123 3.03 22.65 0.61
CA GLY A 123 4.12 23.50 1.10
C GLY A 123 3.54 24.69 1.84
N SER A 124 4.09 25.03 3.00
CA SER A 124 3.79 26.28 3.68
C SER A 124 4.85 27.33 3.36
N VAL A 125 4.41 28.57 3.18
CA VAL A 125 5.32 29.73 3.21
C VAL A 125 5.37 30.23 4.66
N GLY A 126 6.54 30.64 5.12
CA GLY A 126 6.71 31.21 6.45
C GLY A 126 5.89 32.49 6.64
N ASN A 127 5.60 32.84 7.89
CA ASN A 127 4.65 33.91 8.22
C ASN A 127 5.25 35.32 8.15
N TYR A 128 6.46 35.54 7.62
CA TYR A 128 7.14 36.83 7.73
C TYR A 128 7.65 37.34 6.39
N VAL A 129 7.45 38.64 6.16
CA VAL A 129 8.06 39.42 5.09
C VAL A 129 8.95 40.47 5.74
N TRP A 130 10.22 40.56 5.34
CA TRP A 130 11.16 41.58 5.80
C TRP A 130 11.80 42.32 4.63
N TYR A 131 12.29 43.53 4.90
CA TYR A 131 13.08 44.28 3.93
C TYR A 131 14.53 43.82 4.04
N ASP A 132 14.97 42.98 3.10
CA ASP A 132 16.37 42.58 2.96
C ASP A 132 17.14 43.72 2.31
N SER A 133 17.78 44.54 3.15
CA SER A 133 18.49 45.74 2.71
C SER A 133 19.87 45.43 2.13
N ASN A 134 20.44 44.30 2.52
CA ASN A 134 21.79 43.89 2.18
C ASN A 134 21.83 42.81 1.08
N GLY A 135 20.68 42.22 0.72
CA GLY A 135 20.49 41.24 -0.33
C GLY A 135 20.98 39.82 0.02
N ASN A 136 21.13 39.49 1.31
CA ASN A 136 21.71 38.22 1.74
C ASN A 136 20.68 37.09 1.96
N GLY A 137 19.38 37.39 1.91
CA GLY A 137 18.31 36.42 2.13
C GLY A 137 18.20 35.88 3.57
N VAL A 138 18.84 36.53 4.54
CA VAL A 138 18.81 36.19 5.97
C VAL A 138 17.97 37.25 6.69
N PHE A 139 17.24 36.83 7.72
CA PHE A 139 16.53 37.75 8.60
C PHE A 139 17.49 38.31 9.66
N ASP A 140 18.22 39.39 9.33
CA ASP A 140 19.21 39.99 10.23
C ASP A 140 19.15 41.53 10.36
N GLU A 141 18.28 42.19 9.61
CA GLU A 141 18.02 43.61 9.76
C GLU A 141 17.15 43.90 10.98
N SER A 142 17.61 44.83 11.82
CA SER A 142 16.84 45.27 12.98
C SER A 142 15.45 45.78 12.54
N SER A 143 14.42 45.11 13.06
CA SER A 143 12.96 45.15 12.84
C SER A 143 12.24 46.52 12.88
N SER A 144 12.90 47.60 12.50
CA SER A 144 12.41 48.96 12.75
C SER A 144 11.42 49.51 11.72
N ALA A 145 11.11 48.80 10.62
CA ALA A 145 9.96 49.15 9.79
C ALA A 145 9.56 48.00 8.86
N GLY A 146 8.72 47.08 9.33
CA GLY A 146 7.88 46.34 8.42
C GLY A 146 7.03 47.32 7.59
N ILE A 147 6.92 47.12 6.28
CA ILE A 147 6.05 47.95 5.42
C ILE A 147 4.64 47.36 5.43
N ASN A 148 3.65 48.15 5.86
CA ASN A 148 2.25 47.74 5.88
C ASN A 148 1.63 47.75 4.49
N ASN A 149 0.62 46.90 4.30
CA ASN A 149 -0.16 46.83 3.06
C ASN A 149 0.68 46.46 1.84
N ILE A 150 1.79 45.73 2.04
CA ILE A 150 2.46 45.05 0.93
C ILE A 150 1.60 43.86 0.56
N THR A 151 1.08 43.86 -0.66
CA THR A 151 0.41 42.70 -1.24
C THR A 151 1.43 41.61 -1.51
N VAL A 152 1.23 40.45 -0.90
CA VAL A 152 1.96 39.22 -1.19
C VAL A 152 1.05 38.38 -2.07
N GLU A 153 1.51 38.13 -3.29
CA GLU A 153 0.83 37.28 -4.25
C GLU A 153 1.55 35.94 -4.33
N LEU A 154 0.88 34.87 -3.94
CA LEU A 154 1.36 33.52 -4.17
C LEU A 154 0.89 33.08 -5.55
N TRP A 155 1.85 32.71 -6.40
CA TRP A 155 1.59 32.22 -7.75
C TRP A 155 1.84 30.71 -7.80
N LYS A 156 0.87 29.97 -8.32
CA LYS A 156 0.95 28.51 -8.49
C LYS A 156 1.02 28.17 -9.97
N GLU A 157 1.88 27.23 -10.32
CA GLU A 157 1.96 26.72 -11.68
C GLU A 157 0.63 26.04 -12.04
N SER A 158 0.02 26.45 -13.17
CA SER A 158 -1.31 26.00 -13.57
C SER A 158 -1.35 24.50 -13.89
N SER A 159 -0.21 23.91 -14.24
CA SER A 159 -0.01 22.46 -14.38
C SER A 159 1.49 22.15 -14.24
N PRO A 160 1.88 20.99 -13.68
CA PRO A 160 3.29 20.66 -13.48
C PRO A 160 4.10 20.76 -14.77
N GLY A 161 5.13 21.61 -14.78
CA GLY A 161 6.04 21.79 -15.92
C GLY A 161 5.48 22.60 -17.09
N SER A 162 4.35 23.28 -16.90
CA SER A 162 3.73 24.15 -17.91
C SER A 162 4.49 25.47 -18.13
N GLY A 163 5.20 25.96 -17.11
CA GLY A 163 5.79 27.29 -17.06
C GLY A 163 4.76 28.42 -16.99
N ILE A 164 3.46 28.09 -16.94
CA ILE A 164 2.35 29.03 -16.81
C ILE A 164 1.95 29.10 -15.34
N TYR A 165 1.90 30.31 -14.78
CA TYR A 165 1.53 30.55 -13.40
C TYR A 165 0.22 31.33 -13.31
N ALA A 166 -0.60 30.97 -12.34
CA ALA A 166 -1.82 31.68 -11.99
C ALA A 166 -1.74 32.15 -10.53
N LEU A 167 -2.42 33.25 -10.24
CA LEU A 167 -2.54 33.76 -8.88
C LEU A 167 -3.33 32.76 -8.03
N ASP A 168 -2.71 32.20 -7.00
CA ASP A 168 -3.27 31.18 -6.11
C ASP A 168 -3.89 31.84 -4.86
N ARG A 169 -3.11 32.71 -4.21
CA ARG A 169 -3.57 33.41 -3.01
C ARG A 169 -2.99 34.81 -2.93
N THR A 170 -3.76 35.73 -2.36
CA THR A 170 -3.29 37.06 -2.00
C THR A 170 -3.47 37.28 -0.51
N THR A 171 -2.47 37.88 0.09
CA THR A 171 -2.49 38.33 1.50
C THR A 171 -1.73 39.65 1.58
N SER A 172 -1.85 40.36 2.70
CA SER A 172 -1.13 41.60 2.91
C SER A 172 -0.43 41.61 4.25
N THR A 173 0.70 42.31 4.31
CA THR A 173 1.44 42.52 5.55
C THR A 173 0.66 43.45 6.49
N ALA A 174 0.50 43.04 7.75
CA ALA A 174 -0.12 43.85 8.80
C ALA A 174 0.80 43.96 10.03
N ASN A 175 1.10 45.19 10.45
CA ASN A 175 1.93 45.46 11.63
C ASN A 175 1.22 44.99 12.91
N ASN A 176 1.78 43.96 13.55
CA ASN A 176 1.26 43.38 14.78
C ASN A 176 1.67 44.15 16.06
N GLY A 177 2.28 45.33 15.92
CA GLY A 177 2.76 46.15 17.04
C GLY A 177 4.08 45.69 17.65
N LEU A 178 4.73 44.65 17.08
CA LEU A 178 6.02 44.12 17.54
C LEU A 178 7.17 44.35 16.55
N GLY A 179 6.93 45.05 15.44
CA GLY A 179 7.92 45.26 14.38
C GLY A 179 7.97 44.15 13.32
N ASP A 180 7.14 43.12 13.47
CA ASP A 180 7.09 41.98 12.56
C ASP A 180 5.80 41.96 11.71
N GLN A 181 5.91 41.53 10.46
CA GLN A 181 4.80 41.45 9.52
C GLN A 181 4.30 40.01 9.42
N ALA A 182 3.29 39.65 10.21
CA ALA A 182 2.66 38.35 10.11
C ALA A 182 1.82 38.25 8.82
N ILE A 183 2.10 37.27 7.98
CA ILE A 183 1.19 36.87 6.91
C ILE A 183 -0.02 36.22 7.57
N THR A 184 -1.19 36.85 7.42
CA THR A 184 -2.44 36.29 7.93
C THR A 184 -3.11 35.44 6.84
N ASN A 185 -3.56 34.24 7.21
CA ASN A 185 -4.32 33.30 6.36
C ASN A 185 -3.58 32.67 5.15
N LEU A 186 -2.39 32.09 5.37
CA LEU A 186 -1.78 31.08 4.47
C LEU A 186 -1.97 29.65 4.98
#